data_AF-A0A9D2JUT6-F1
#
_entry.id   AF-A0A9D2JUT6-F1
#
_cell.length_a   1.000
_cell.length_b   1.000
_cell.length_c   1.000
_cell.angle_alpha   90.00
_cell.angle_beta   90.00
_cell.angle_gamma   90.00
#
_symmetry.space_group_name_H-M   'P 1'
#
loop_
_entity.id
_entity.type
_entity.pdbx_description
1 polymer ?
#
loop_
_entity_poly.entity_id
_entity_poly.type
_entity_poly.pdbx_seq_one_letter_code
_entity_poly.pdbx_strand_id
1 'polypeptide(L)'
;MFSKRRKRKRSTFYHQIELVYNNPSLKISKDLRKALLESALGLEKGDRIAYLAYRLYPFVCDEILNQKANRNDELIVLQKYLERTRWKYYWGVVLSMAFARQ
;
A
#
# COMPACT_ATOMS: atom_id res chain seq x y z
N MET A 1 0.53 13.61 -22.51
CA MET A 1 -0.41 12.56 -22.07
C MET A 1 0.00 11.77 -20.80
N PHE A 2 1.28 11.76 -20.38
CA PHE A 2 1.76 10.97 -19.23
C PHE A 2 1.25 11.42 -17.85
N SER A 3 0.95 12.71 -17.66
CA SER A 3 0.44 13.26 -16.39
C SER A 3 -0.92 12.69 -15.98
N LYS A 4 -1.84 12.48 -16.94
CA LYS A 4 -3.17 11.89 -16.68
C LYS A 4 -3.08 10.46 -16.13
N ARG A 5 -2.16 9.63 -16.66
CA ARG A 5 -1.94 8.26 -16.17
C ARG A 5 -1.35 8.24 -14.76
N ARG A 6 -0.42 9.15 -14.45
CA ARG A 6 0.19 9.27 -13.10
C ARG A 6 -0.84 9.74 -12.07
N LYS A 7 -1.68 10.71 -12.43
CA LYS A 7 -2.78 11.21 -11.57
C LYS A 7 -3.81 10.11 -11.27
N ARG A 8 -4.20 9.31 -12.28
CA ARG A 8 -5.10 8.15 -12.07
C ARG A 8 -4.52 7.14 -11.08
N LYS A 9 -3.25 6.74 -11.23
CA LYS A 9 -2.62 5.78 -10.31
C LYS A 9 -2.56 6.29 -8.86
N ARG A 10 -2.24 7.58 -8.66
CA ARG A 10 -2.26 8.21 -7.31
C ARG A 10 -3.67 8.19 -6.73
N SER A 11 -4.67 8.56 -7.53
CA SER A 11 -6.08 8.53 -7.13
C SER A 11 -6.53 7.12 -6.73
N THR A 12 -6.14 6.09 -7.49
CA THR A 12 -6.48 4.69 -7.15
C THR A 12 -5.83 4.25 -5.84
N PHE A 13 -4.56 4.59 -5.62
CA PHE A 13 -3.87 4.27 -4.37
C PHE A 13 -4.52 4.95 -3.17
N TYR A 14 -4.85 6.23 -3.31
CA TYR A 14 -5.53 7.00 -2.27
C TYR A 14 -6.92 6.42 -1.96
N HIS A 15 -7.69 6.09 -2.99
CA HIS A 15 -9.02 5.50 -2.82
C HIS A 15 -8.97 4.15 -2.08
N GLN A 16 -7.98 3.31 -2.37
CA GLN A 16 -7.79 2.03 -1.66
C GLN A 16 -7.45 2.24 -0.17
N ILE A 17 -6.66 3.26 0.16
CA ILE A 17 -6.37 3.65 1.55
C ILE A 17 -7.63 4.17 2.24
N GLU A 18 -8.38 5.04 1.56
CA GLU A 18 -9.58 5.67 2.07
C GLU A 18 -10.66 4.65 2.42
N LEU A 19 -10.88 3.64 1.57
CA LEU A 19 -11.83 2.56 1.82
C LEU A 19 -11.53 1.86 3.16
N VAL A 20 -10.28 1.48 3.38
CA VAL A 20 -9.88 0.78 4.63
C VAL A 20 -9.87 1.73 5.84
N TYR A 21 -9.51 3.00 5.64
CA TYR A 21 -9.43 3.98 6.73
C TYR A 21 -10.80 4.41 7.25
N ASN A 22 -11.75 4.65 6.34
CA ASN A 22 -13.08 5.17 6.67
C ASN A 22 -14.09 4.07 7.01
N ASN A 23 -13.75 2.79 6.85
CA ASN A 23 -14.70 1.73 7.11
C ASN A 23 -14.97 1.58 8.62
N PRO A 24 -16.19 1.86 9.10
CA PRO A 24 -16.52 1.84 10.52
C PRO A 24 -16.59 0.41 11.10
N SER A 25 -16.80 -0.59 10.25
CA SER A 25 -16.82 -2.01 10.63
C SER A 25 -15.41 -2.58 10.83
N LEU A 26 -14.40 -1.88 10.34
CA LEU A 26 -12.99 -2.23 10.43
C LEU A 26 -12.37 -1.64 11.70
N LYS A 27 -12.31 -2.44 12.77
CA LYS A 27 -11.48 -2.11 13.94
C LYS A 27 -10.00 -2.34 13.62
N ILE A 28 -9.40 -1.41 12.87
CA ILE A 28 -7.96 -1.43 12.55
C ILE A 28 -7.12 -0.94 13.73
N SER A 29 -5.95 -1.54 13.94
CA SER A 29 -5.00 -1.09 14.97
C SER A 29 -4.50 0.34 14.73
N LYS A 30 -4.06 0.98 15.82
CA LYS A 30 -3.47 2.33 15.81
C LYS A 30 -2.25 2.39 14.88
N ASP A 31 -1.46 1.31 14.84
CA ASP A 31 -0.26 1.23 13.99
C ASP A 31 -0.62 1.23 12.50
N LEU A 32 -1.63 0.44 12.09
CA LEU A 32 -2.10 0.46 10.70
C LEU A 32 -2.71 1.81 10.34
N ARG A 33 -3.51 2.42 11.22
CA ARG A 33 -4.05 3.79 11.00
C ARG A 33 -2.95 4.80 10.75
N LYS A 34 -1.89 4.75 11.56
CA LYS A 34 -0.74 5.64 11.41
C LYS A 34 -0.01 5.38 10.09
N ALA A 35 0.22 4.10 9.74
CA ALA A 35 0.88 3.73 8.49
C ALA A 35 0.07 4.13 7.23
N LEU A 36 -1.27 4.03 7.28
CA LEU A 36 -2.16 4.50 6.22
C LEU A 36 -2.07 6.03 6.05
N LEU A 37 -2.09 6.79 7.15
CA LEU A 37 -1.93 8.24 7.12
C LEU A 37 -0.55 8.65 6.60
N GLU A 38 0.52 8.01 7.07
CA GLU A 38 1.88 8.26 6.58
C GLU A 38 2.00 7.96 5.08
N SER A 39 1.33 6.91 4.59
CA SER A 39 1.31 6.55 3.18
C SER A 39 0.54 7.58 2.34
N ALA A 40 -0.58 8.10 2.85
CA ALA A 40 -1.31 9.18 2.19
C ALA A 40 -0.50 10.49 2.13
N LEU A 41 0.16 10.86 3.23
CA LEU A 41 1.04 12.03 3.29
C LEU A 41 2.26 11.89 2.36
N GLY A 42 2.90 10.72 2.33
CA GLY A 42 4.00 10.43 1.40
C GLY A 42 3.54 10.50 -0.05
N LEU A 43 2.32 10.05 -0.34
CA LEU A 43 1.73 10.17 -1.66
C LEU A 43 1.62 11.64 -2.07
N GLU A 44 1.18 12.55 -1.20
CA GLU A 44 1.09 13.99 -1.48
C GLU A 44 2.47 14.62 -1.73
N LYS A 45 3.46 14.29 -0.90
CA LYS A 45 4.86 14.71 -1.05
C LYS A 45 5.51 14.28 -2.36
N GLY A 46 4.92 13.29 -3.05
CA GLY A 46 5.37 12.82 -4.35
C GLY A 46 6.19 11.55 -4.30
N ASP A 47 6.17 10.84 -3.16
CA ASP A 47 6.85 9.58 -2.99
C ASP A 47 6.36 8.53 -4.00
N ARG A 48 7.23 7.57 -4.28
CA ARG A 48 6.91 6.48 -5.21
C ARG A 48 5.87 5.58 -4.54
N ILE A 49 4.72 5.42 -5.20
CA ILE A 49 3.63 4.51 -4.79
C ILE A 49 4.15 3.11 -4.42
N ALA A 50 5.13 2.60 -5.18
CA ALA A 50 5.68 1.27 -4.94
C ALA A 50 6.52 1.18 -3.65
N TYR A 51 7.17 2.28 -3.24
CA TYR A 51 7.87 2.37 -1.96
C TYR A 51 6.87 2.49 -0.79
N LEU A 52 5.85 3.33 -0.94
CA LEU A 52 4.78 3.46 0.06
C LEU A 52 4.06 2.11 0.25
N ALA A 53 3.78 1.40 -0.85
CA ALA A 53 3.18 0.08 -0.81
C ALA A 53 4.07 -0.96 -0.12
N TYR A 54 5.39 -0.91 -0.35
CA TYR A 54 6.34 -1.76 0.34
C TYR A 54 6.32 -1.54 1.86
N ARG A 55 6.28 -0.27 2.30
CA ARG A 55 6.24 0.09 3.74
C ARG A 55 4.92 -0.27 4.41
N LEU A 56 3.80 -0.11 3.71
CA LEU A 56 2.46 -0.36 4.23
C LEU A 56 2.11 -1.85 4.32
N TYR A 57 2.68 -2.68 3.43
CA TYR A 57 2.40 -4.12 3.33
C TYR A 57 2.52 -4.92 4.65
N PRO A 58 3.62 -4.82 5.44
CA PRO A 58 3.74 -5.61 6.67
C PRO A 58 2.62 -5.31 7.67
N PHE A 59 2.27 -4.03 7.85
CA PHE A 59 1.19 -3.62 8.77
C PHE A 59 -0.17 -4.20 8.36
N VAL A 60 -0.46 -4.26 7.06
CA VAL A 60 -1.71 -4.87 6.55
C VAL A 60 -1.72 -6.38 6.80
N CYS A 61 -0.58 -7.06 6.61
CA CYS A 61 -0.46 -8.49 6.89
C CYS A 61 -0.63 -8.79 8.39
N ASP A 62 0.00 -8.02 9.26
CA ASP A 62 -0.13 -8.18 10.72
C ASP A 62 -1.58 -8.00 11.17
N GLU A 63 -2.29 -7.00 10.63
CA GLU A 63 -3.70 -6.80 10.94
C GLU A 63 -4.58 -7.96 10.46
N ILE A 64 -4.35 -8.49 9.27
CA ILE A 64 -5.09 -9.65 8.76
C ILE A 64 -4.84 -10.90 9.64
N LEU A 65 -3.60 -11.08 10.10
CA LEU A 65 -3.24 -12.20 10.99
C LEU A 65 -3.88 -12.06 12.37
N ASN A 66 -3.86 -10.85 12.95
CA ASN A 66 -4.46 -10.57 14.25
C ASN A 66 -5.99 -10.62 14.22
N GLN A 67 -6.61 -10.24 13.09
CA GLN A 67 -8.05 -10.29 12.89
C GLN A 67 -8.53 -11.59 12.22
N LYS A 68 -7.84 -12.71 12.42
CA LYS A 68 -8.19 -14.01 11.80
C LYS A 68 -9.66 -14.43 11.95
N ALA A 69 -10.35 -13.93 12.97
CA ALA A 69 -11.79 -14.16 13.22
C ALA A 69 -12.73 -13.21 12.45
N ASN A 70 -12.26 -12.03 12.01
CA ASN A 70 -13.03 -11.02 11.32
C ASN A 70 -12.54 -10.90 9.86
N ARG A 71 -13.07 -11.76 9.00
CA ARG A 71 -12.69 -11.86 7.59
C ARG A 71 -13.12 -10.60 6.85
N ASN A 72 -12.23 -9.61 6.78
CA ASN A 72 -12.49 -8.33 6.12
C ASN A 72 -12.01 -8.35 4.67
N ASP A 73 -12.97 -8.39 3.73
CA ASP A 73 -12.70 -8.42 2.29
C ASP A 73 -11.90 -7.20 1.82
N GLU A 74 -12.11 -6.02 2.40
CA GLU A 74 -11.40 -4.79 2.00
C GLU A 74 -9.91 -4.80 2.36
N LEU A 75 -9.54 -5.33 3.53
CA LEU A 75 -8.14 -5.52 3.93
C LEU A 75 -7.43 -6.50 2.99
N ILE A 76 -8.12 -7.58 2.58
CA ILE A 76 -7.58 -8.59 1.67
C ILE A 76 -7.39 -7.98 0.26
N VAL A 77 -8.35 -7.18 -0.20
CA VAL A 77 -8.23 -6.44 -1.47
C VAL A 77 -7.05 -5.47 -1.43
N LEU A 78 -6.91 -4.71 -0.34
CA LEU A 78 -5.77 -3.81 -0.14
C LEU A 78 -4.44 -4.59 -0.13
N GLN A 79 -4.35 -5.71 0.60
CA GLN A 79 -3.16 -6.56 0.65
C GLN A 79 -2.73 -7.01 -0.75
N LYS A 80 -3.64 -7.59 -1.53
CA LYS A 80 -3.37 -8.05 -2.90
C LYS A 80 -2.93 -6.89 -3.81
N TYR A 81 -3.55 -5.73 -3.65
CA TYR A 81 -3.18 -4.53 -4.39
C TYR A 81 -1.76 -4.05 -4.04
N LEU A 82 -1.43 -4.00 -2.74
CA LEU A 82 -0.10 -3.61 -2.26
C LEU A 82 0.96 -4.60 -2.72
N GLU A 83 0.68 -5.90 -2.67
CA GLU A 83 1.58 -6.94 -3.12
C GLU A 83 1.96 -6.74 -4.60
N ARG A 84 0.95 -6.65 -5.49
CA ARG A 84 1.16 -6.38 -6.92
C ARG A 84 1.94 -5.10 -7.18
N THR A 85 1.69 -4.07 -6.37
CA THR A 85 2.35 -2.76 -6.50
C THR A 85 3.80 -2.82 -6.01
N ARG A 86 4.07 -3.57 -4.94
CA ARG A 86 5.40 -3.81 -4.35
C ARG A 86 6.32 -4.55 -5.32
N TRP A 87 5.81 -5.53 -6.04
CA TRP A 87 6.61 -6.28 -7.02
C TRP A 87 7.27 -5.34 -8.05
N LYS A 88 6.60 -4.25 -8.47
CA LYS A 88 7.23 -3.26 -9.36
C LYS A 88 8.45 -2.57 -8.77
N TYR A 89 8.48 -2.35 -7.45
CA TYR A 89 9.67 -1.87 -6.75
C TYR A 89 10.75 -2.95 -6.68
N TYR A 90 10.36 -4.18 -6.34
CA TYR A 90 11.28 -5.31 -6.24
C TYR A 90 11.99 -5.59 -7.58
N TRP A 91 11.24 -5.69 -8.68
CA TRP A 91 11.79 -5.92 -10.02
C TRP A 91 12.63 -4.75 -10.53
N GLY A 92 12.22 -3.50 -10.27
CA GLY A 92 12.88 -2.31 -10.84
C GLY A 92 14.01 -1.71 -10.01
N VAL A 93 14.16 -2.08 -8.74
CA VAL A 93 15.17 -1.49 -7.84
C VAL A 93 16.01 -2.57 -7.18
N VAL A 94 15.38 -3.58 -6.56
CA VAL A 94 16.08 -4.61 -5.80
C VAL A 94 16.81 -5.58 -6.74
N LEU A 95 16.14 -6.07 -7.78
CA LEU A 95 16.76 -6.93 -8.78
C LEU A 95 17.77 -6.18 -9.65
N SER A 96 17.48 -4.94 -10.04
CA SER A 96 18.45 -4.13 -10.79
C SER A 96 19.74 -3.88 -9.99
N MET A 97 19.67 -3.71 -8.67
CA MET A 97 20.87 -3.65 -7.81
C MET A 97 21.61 -4.98 -7.70
N ALA A 98 20.90 -6.11 -7.79
CA ALA A 98 21.52 -7.44 -7.77
C ALA A 98 22.32 -7.73 -9.07
N PHE A 99 21.86 -7.21 -10.22
CA PHE A 99 22.54 -7.37 -11.51
C PHE A 99 23.52 -6.25 -11.86
N ALA A 100 23.43 -5.07 -11.23
CA ALA A 100 24.38 -3.97 -11.43
C ALA A 100 25.71 -4.16 -10.68
N ARG A 101 25.88 -5.27 -9.97
CA ARG A 101 27.07 -5.63 -9.18
C ARG A 101 27.95 -6.70 -9.84
N GLN A 102 27.84 -6.87 -11.15
CA GLN A 102 28.75 -7.70 -11.96
C GLN A 102 29.71 -6.84 -12.78
#